data_AF-A0A4R3EDY1-F1
#
_entry.id   AF-A0A4R3EDY1-F1
#
_cell.length_a   1.000
_cell.length_b   1.000
_cell.length_c   1.000
_cell.angle_alpha   90.00
_cell.angle_beta   90.00
_cell.angle_gamma   90.00
#
_symmetry.space_group_name_H-M   'P 1'
#
loop_
_entity.id
_entity.type
_entity.pdbx_description
1 polymer ?
#
loop_
_entity_poly.entity_id
_entity_poly.type
_entity_poly.pdbx_seq_one_letter_code
_entity_poly.pdbx_strand_id
1 'polypeptide(L)'
;MGWVDPGLYIFNFLNPAQNIADYGANYHSTRIPFIFLGWLSYRVFEPVLAQQMLANLCYLIGLASLLCVARASIARPALRLVFVLAIALSPIWVRCFVEGYVDGLAIAFALLGIAAALSKRLDGSEAVRGPAAGAAAAFAVATHPVPGVFASAAIFMIFIAGATGWRRLSIALLGAFCGGLASLVFLGLVSSWLGGPFLFLLPSAETGARGLNASGSSFVLPLSAWVHEGPRAILAPLALVVVMAAALLRRGVGPDRRVYGLLLVSCLALGIVALAEVHQRGPLQFRFYASYLLVIFIPFCALLVGAGRDANSRKDAALAAALALLLLLIWRWDASVSFDVVWALLLGGCLLTLIAFALRRARMGLLAAVSVLSLAVVTDGELAKTLTVNNPAKPRLQAQFAARIHDAVIAAGVSDQRIVTWFNRESAERATSSRAVSSYRLYFAGTTYKFSLFDGATASMGWDLTSLGFEMPKPEGALYRQLAMLAKRPTAAVLLCIDAAECRRGALQLALEPSLIVSERLTTRIEIPDLPIVHLVIIEMASRPRPATRPS
;
A
#
# COMPACT_ATOMS: atom_id res chain seq x y z
N MET A 1 9.37 1.59 -2.33
CA MET A 1 8.36 1.80 -1.26
C MET A 1 9.00 1.47 0.08
N GLY A 2 8.36 1.78 1.21
CA GLY A 2 8.88 1.45 2.54
C GLY A 2 8.70 -0.04 2.84
N TRP A 3 9.79 -0.79 2.98
CA TRP A 3 9.80 -2.25 3.17
C TRP A 3 9.46 -2.69 4.60
N VAL A 4 9.58 -1.77 5.55
CA VAL A 4 9.21 -1.94 6.95
C VAL A 4 7.70 -2.13 7.10
N ASP A 5 6.96 -1.35 6.33
CA ASP A 5 5.53 -1.12 6.46
C ASP A 5 4.67 -2.39 6.27
N PRO A 6 4.93 -3.26 5.28
CA PRO A 6 4.30 -4.58 5.22
C PRO A 6 4.54 -5.44 6.46
N GLY A 7 5.75 -5.38 7.03
CA GLY A 7 6.11 -6.08 8.27
C GLY A 7 5.21 -5.66 9.43
N LEU A 8 4.97 -4.36 9.61
CA LEU A 8 4.09 -3.83 10.65
C LEU A 8 2.66 -4.39 10.56
N TYR A 9 2.19 -4.75 9.37
CA TYR A 9 0.90 -5.43 9.22
C TYR A 9 0.99 -6.92 9.49
N ILE A 10 2.06 -7.60 9.10
CA ILE A 10 2.29 -9.02 9.44
C ILE A 10 2.24 -9.25 10.95
N PHE A 11 2.83 -8.33 11.72
CA PHE A 11 2.71 -8.32 13.18
C PHE A 11 1.24 -8.41 13.61
N ASN A 12 0.37 -7.58 13.04
CA ASN A 12 -1.06 -7.57 13.33
C ASN A 12 -1.84 -8.75 12.68
N PHE A 13 -1.29 -9.47 11.72
CA PHE A 13 -1.93 -10.66 11.12
C PHE A 13 -1.75 -11.90 12.00
N LEU A 14 -0.56 -12.08 12.58
CA LEU A 14 -0.21 -13.30 13.32
C LEU A 14 -1.00 -13.42 14.62
N ASN A 15 -1.02 -12.36 15.44
CA ASN A 15 -1.75 -12.38 16.71
C ASN A 15 -2.28 -10.98 17.12
N PRO A 16 -3.32 -10.46 16.42
CA PRO A 16 -3.81 -9.11 16.66
C PRO A 16 -4.24 -8.88 18.11
N ALA A 17 -4.92 -9.84 18.73
CA ALA A 17 -5.45 -9.69 20.09
C ALA A 17 -4.33 -9.56 21.13
N GLN A 18 -3.34 -10.45 21.09
CA GLN A 18 -2.20 -10.39 22.00
C GLN A 18 -1.38 -9.11 21.76
N ASN A 19 -1.13 -8.76 20.50
CA ASN A 19 -0.34 -7.59 20.16
C ASN A 19 -0.99 -6.28 20.59
N ILE A 20 -2.31 -6.15 20.43
CA ILE A 20 -3.04 -4.98 20.93
C ILE A 20 -3.05 -4.97 22.47
N ALA A 21 -3.17 -6.13 23.11
CA ALA A 21 -3.13 -6.20 24.58
C ALA A 21 -1.76 -5.86 25.17
N ASP A 22 -0.67 -6.25 24.51
CA ASP A 22 0.70 -6.07 24.99
C ASP A 22 1.27 -4.68 24.68
N TYR A 23 0.93 -4.11 23.53
CA TYR A 23 1.53 -2.87 23.03
C TYR A 23 0.54 -1.73 22.78
N GLY A 24 -0.76 -1.99 22.91
CA GLY A 24 -1.83 -1.04 22.62
C GLY A 24 -2.16 -0.95 21.14
N ALA A 25 -3.33 -0.38 20.85
CA ALA A 25 -3.73 -0.09 19.46
C ALA A 25 -2.91 1.08 18.90
N ASN A 26 -2.28 0.86 17.74
CA ASN A 26 -1.51 1.87 17.02
C ASN A 26 -2.13 2.19 15.65
N TYR A 27 -1.52 3.11 14.90
CA TYR A 27 -1.95 3.51 13.56
C TYR A 27 -2.13 2.31 12.60
N HIS A 28 -1.22 1.33 12.61
CA HIS A 28 -1.27 0.17 11.72
C HIS A 28 -2.39 -0.81 12.09
N SER A 29 -2.65 -1.00 13.39
CA SER A 29 -3.76 -1.84 13.89
C SER A 29 -5.15 -1.30 13.51
N THR A 30 -5.26 -0.02 13.14
CA THR A 30 -6.52 0.58 12.72
C THR A 30 -6.97 0.15 11.31
N ARG A 31 -6.13 -0.58 10.55
CA ARG A 31 -6.41 -0.97 9.16
C ARG A 31 -7.30 -2.21 9.06
N ILE A 32 -8.42 -2.20 9.78
CA ILE A 32 -9.23 -3.39 10.08
C ILE A 32 -9.59 -4.23 8.83
N PRO A 33 -10.02 -3.66 7.68
CA PRO A 33 -10.30 -4.49 6.51
C PRO A 33 -9.08 -5.29 6.03
N PHE A 34 -7.89 -4.68 6.08
CA PHE A 34 -6.65 -5.33 5.67
C PHE A 34 -6.13 -6.30 6.75
N ILE A 35 -6.18 -5.91 8.02
CA ILE A 35 -5.83 -6.76 9.17
C ILE A 35 -6.68 -8.02 9.20
N PHE A 36 -8.00 -7.89 9.01
CA PHE A 36 -8.90 -9.03 9.02
C PHE A 36 -8.59 -10.04 7.89
N LEU A 37 -8.39 -9.55 6.66
CA LEU A 37 -8.03 -10.41 5.52
C LEU A 37 -6.66 -11.06 5.69
N GLY A 38 -5.69 -10.32 6.22
CA GLY A 38 -4.36 -10.85 6.52
C GLY A 38 -4.41 -11.90 7.63
N TRP A 39 -5.07 -11.61 8.75
CA TRP A 39 -5.28 -12.55 9.84
C TRP A 39 -5.92 -13.86 9.36
N LEU A 40 -6.99 -13.78 8.55
CA LEU A 40 -7.63 -14.97 7.99
C LEU A 40 -6.66 -15.76 7.09
N SER A 41 -5.87 -15.08 6.27
CA SER A 41 -4.91 -15.73 5.37
C SER A 41 -3.81 -16.45 6.15
N TYR A 42 -3.26 -15.84 7.20
CA TYR A 42 -2.21 -16.41 8.04
C TYR A 42 -2.70 -17.49 9.00
N ARG A 43 -4.01 -17.60 9.21
CA ARG A 43 -4.62 -18.73 9.94
C ARG A 43 -4.76 -19.99 9.10
N VAL A 44 -4.83 -19.84 7.78
CA VAL A 44 -5.08 -20.96 6.85
C VAL A 44 -3.80 -21.43 6.16
N PHE A 45 -2.89 -20.50 5.85
CA PHE A 45 -1.68 -20.79 5.09
C PHE A 45 -0.42 -20.45 5.87
N GLU A 46 0.68 -21.11 5.53
CA GLU A 46 2.01 -20.72 6.00
C GLU A 46 2.35 -19.28 5.56
N PRO A 47 3.16 -18.51 6.33
CA PRO A 47 3.33 -17.06 6.15
C PRO A 47 3.62 -16.60 4.71
N VAL A 48 4.47 -17.32 3.99
CA VAL A 48 4.85 -16.99 2.60
C VAL A 48 3.65 -17.12 1.66
N LEU A 49 2.94 -18.24 1.78
CA LEU A 49 1.76 -18.52 0.97
C LEU A 49 0.61 -17.60 1.36
N ALA A 50 0.43 -17.34 2.67
CA ALA A 50 -0.55 -16.41 3.20
C ALA A 50 -0.39 -15.01 2.61
N GLN A 51 0.84 -14.48 2.59
CA GLN A 51 1.14 -13.17 2.00
C GLN A 51 0.83 -13.13 0.50
N GLN A 52 1.18 -14.19 -0.22
CA GLN A 52 0.89 -14.30 -1.66
C GLN A 52 -0.61 -14.37 -1.93
N MET A 53 -1.35 -15.15 -1.13
CA MET A 53 -2.81 -15.26 -1.25
C MET A 53 -3.51 -13.95 -0.92
N LEU A 54 -3.06 -13.24 0.12
CA LEU A 54 -3.57 -11.91 0.45
C LEU A 54 -3.36 -10.92 -0.69
N ALA A 55 -2.14 -10.83 -1.25
CA ALA A 55 -1.84 -9.96 -2.37
C ALA A 55 -2.70 -10.29 -3.61
N ASN A 56 -2.86 -11.57 -3.94
CA ASN A 56 -3.71 -12.02 -5.04
C ASN A 56 -5.17 -11.67 -4.80
N LEU A 57 -5.70 -11.89 -3.60
CA LEU A 57 -7.07 -11.54 -3.24
C LEU A 57 -7.31 -10.04 -3.37
N CYS A 58 -6.42 -9.21 -2.82
CA CYS A 58 -6.47 -7.76 -2.98
C CYS A 58 -6.44 -7.35 -4.46
N TYR A 59 -5.59 -7.97 -5.27
CA TYR A 59 -5.51 -7.70 -6.71
C TYR A 59 -6.81 -8.06 -7.43
N LEU A 60 -7.43 -9.19 -7.10
CA LEU A 60 -8.73 -9.60 -7.65
C LEU A 60 -9.85 -8.62 -7.27
N ILE A 61 -9.89 -8.15 -6.03
CA ILE A 61 -10.81 -7.10 -5.58
C ILE A 61 -10.55 -5.80 -6.38
N GLY A 62 -9.28 -5.47 -6.60
CA GLY A 62 -8.86 -4.39 -7.48
C GLY A 62 -9.41 -4.52 -8.90
N LEU A 63 -9.20 -5.66 -9.55
CA LEU A 63 -9.71 -5.92 -10.91
C LEU A 63 -11.24 -5.82 -10.98
N ALA A 64 -11.93 -6.36 -9.97
CA ALA A 64 -13.38 -6.26 -9.86
C ALA A 64 -13.82 -4.78 -9.76
N SER A 65 -13.11 -3.97 -8.97
CA SER A 65 -13.37 -2.53 -8.84
C SER A 65 -13.18 -1.78 -10.17
N LEU A 66 -12.10 -2.05 -10.91
CA LEU A 66 -11.84 -1.48 -12.25
C LEU A 66 -12.96 -1.82 -13.22
N LEU A 67 -13.39 -3.09 -13.22
CA LEU A 67 -14.45 -3.55 -14.09
C LEU A 67 -15.79 -2.91 -13.74
N CYS A 68 -16.08 -2.69 -12.46
CA CYS A 68 -17.26 -1.95 -12.01
C CYS A 68 -17.24 -0.50 -12.48
N VAL A 69 -16.10 0.21 -12.33
CA VAL A 69 -15.93 1.58 -12.85
C VAL A 69 -16.13 1.62 -14.37
N ALA A 70 -15.48 0.71 -15.11
CA ALA A 70 -15.60 0.63 -16.56
C ALA A 70 -17.05 0.34 -17.00
N ARG A 71 -17.77 -0.53 -16.28
CA ARG A 71 -19.19 -0.82 -16.55
C ARG A 71 -20.11 0.37 -16.27
N ALA A 72 -19.83 1.14 -15.23
CA ALA A 72 -20.60 2.33 -14.88
C ALA A 72 -20.42 3.47 -15.90
N SER A 73 -19.22 3.60 -16.48
CA SER A 73 -18.86 4.76 -17.30
C SER A 73 -18.83 4.49 -18.82
N ILE A 74 -18.35 3.32 -19.25
CA ILE A 74 -18.10 3.02 -20.67
C ILE A 74 -19.24 2.12 -21.18
N ALA A 75 -19.88 2.46 -22.29
CA ALA A 75 -21.00 1.66 -22.81
C ALA A 75 -20.55 0.40 -23.58
N ARG A 76 -19.47 0.52 -24.37
CA ARG A 76 -19.01 -0.53 -25.31
C ARG A 76 -18.13 -1.57 -24.61
N PRO A 77 -18.48 -2.89 -24.65
CA PRO A 77 -17.71 -3.94 -23.97
C PRO A 77 -16.23 -4.02 -24.37
N ALA A 78 -15.92 -3.85 -25.66
CA ALA A 78 -14.54 -3.87 -26.14
C ALA A 78 -13.69 -2.74 -25.53
N LEU A 79 -14.24 -1.53 -25.43
CA LEU A 79 -13.55 -0.39 -24.80
C LEU A 79 -13.38 -0.59 -23.29
N ARG A 80 -14.34 -1.24 -22.62
CA ARG A 80 -14.18 -1.63 -21.21
C ARG A 80 -12.99 -2.57 -21.04
N LEU A 81 -12.89 -3.60 -21.89
CA LEU A 81 -11.81 -4.56 -21.81
C LEU A 81 -10.45 -3.90 -22.05
N VAL A 82 -10.33 -3.06 -23.09
CA VAL A 82 -9.10 -2.28 -23.36
C VAL A 82 -8.72 -1.40 -22.17
N PHE A 83 -9.69 -0.65 -21.64
CA PHE A 83 -9.47 0.23 -20.50
C PHE A 83 -9.00 -0.56 -19.26
N VAL A 84 -9.70 -1.64 -18.91
CA VAL A 84 -9.34 -2.49 -17.77
C VAL A 84 -7.96 -3.09 -17.95
N LEU A 85 -7.64 -3.66 -19.12
CA LEU A 85 -6.32 -4.25 -19.38
C LEU A 85 -5.20 -3.19 -19.34
N ALA A 86 -5.42 -2.01 -19.92
CA ALA A 86 -4.43 -0.94 -19.91
C ALA A 86 -4.08 -0.50 -18.48
N ILE A 87 -5.06 -0.39 -17.59
CA ILE A 87 -4.83 -0.03 -16.18
C ILE A 87 -4.29 -1.22 -15.37
N ALA A 88 -4.91 -2.40 -15.50
CA ALA A 88 -4.56 -3.59 -14.74
C ALA A 88 -3.13 -4.07 -14.98
N LEU A 89 -2.64 -3.91 -16.21
CA LEU A 89 -1.27 -4.25 -16.59
C LEU A 89 -0.28 -3.11 -16.31
N SER A 90 -0.75 -1.92 -15.91
CA SER A 90 0.16 -0.80 -15.65
C SER A 90 1.05 -1.10 -14.42
N PRO A 91 2.38 -0.92 -14.49
CA PRO A 91 3.28 -1.15 -13.36
C PRO A 91 2.88 -0.49 -12.04
N ILE A 92 2.34 0.73 -12.10
CA ILE A 92 1.87 1.45 -10.91
C ILE A 92 0.70 0.68 -10.26
N TRP A 93 -0.27 0.26 -11.07
CA TRP A 93 -1.39 -0.55 -10.57
C TRP A 93 -0.88 -1.84 -9.94
N VAL A 94 -0.07 -2.62 -10.65
CA VAL A 94 0.47 -3.90 -10.15
C VAL A 94 1.21 -3.71 -8.81
N ARG A 95 2.08 -2.70 -8.72
CA ARG A 95 2.82 -2.37 -7.49
C ARG A 95 1.92 -2.12 -6.28
N CYS A 96 0.77 -1.46 -6.45
CA CYS A 96 -0.14 -1.20 -5.35
C CYS A 96 -0.65 -2.46 -4.64
N PHE A 97 -0.64 -3.62 -5.32
CA PHE A 97 -1.18 -4.87 -4.78
C PHE A 97 -0.09 -5.90 -4.45
N VAL A 98 0.93 -6.04 -5.30
CA VAL A 98 1.94 -7.11 -5.16
C VAL A 98 2.92 -6.88 -4.02
N GLU A 99 3.07 -5.63 -3.56
CA GLU A 99 3.97 -5.29 -2.47
C GLU A 99 3.43 -5.73 -1.09
N GLY A 100 2.19 -6.23 -1.02
CA GLY A 100 1.61 -6.72 0.23
C GLY A 100 1.32 -5.61 1.23
N TYR A 101 1.07 -4.41 0.71
CA TYR A 101 0.72 -3.21 1.47
C TYR A 101 -0.77 -2.87 1.30
N VAL A 102 -1.26 -2.00 2.17
CA VAL A 102 -2.70 -1.71 2.32
C VAL A 102 -3.29 -0.86 1.17
N ASP A 103 -2.45 -0.18 0.41
CA ASP A 103 -2.81 0.81 -0.60
C ASP A 103 -3.72 0.25 -1.70
N GLY A 104 -3.34 -0.89 -2.30
CA GLY A 104 -4.13 -1.51 -3.37
C GLY A 104 -5.56 -1.82 -2.92
N LEU A 105 -5.73 -2.33 -1.70
CA LEU A 105 -7.05 -2.61 -1.15
C LEU A 105 -7.85 -1.33 -0.87
N ALA A 106 -7.20 -0.29 -0.33
CA ALA A 106 -7.85 1.01 -0.12
C ALA A 106 -8.32 1.63 -1.44
N ILE A 107 -7.48 1.59 -2.48
CA ILE A 107 -7.81 2.05 -3.84
C ILE A 107 -8.97 1.23 -4.42
N ALA A 108 -8.97 -0.09 -4.23
CA ALA A 108 -10.05 -0.94 -4.73
C ALA A 108 -11.40 -0.62 -4.08
N PHE A 109 -11.45 -0.45 -2.76
CA PHE A 109 -12.68 -0.01 -2.07
C PHE A 109 -13.12 1.38 -2.49
N ALA A 110 -12.17 2.32 -2.65
CA ALA A 110 -12.45 3.66 -3.14
C ALA A 110 -13.09 3.64 -4.54
N LEU A 111 -12.53 2.86 -5.46
CA LEU A 111 -13.06 2.69 -6.82
C LEU A 111 -14.43 2.00 -6.83
N LEU A 112 -14.68 1.03 -5.93
CA LEU A 112 -16.01 0.42 -5.77
C LEU A 112 -17.04 1.45 -5.32
N GLY A 113 -16.71 2.33 -4.37
CA GLY A 113 -17.60 3.39 -3.92
C GLY A 113 -17.95 4.37 -5.05
N ILE A 114 -16.94 4.79 -5.82
CA ILE A 114 -17.13 5.65 -6.98
C ILE A 114 -17.94 4.95 -8.08
N ALA A 115 -17.67 3.66 -8.34
CA ALA A 115 -18.42 2.88 -9.32
C ALA A 115 -19.90 2.75 -8.94
N ALA A 116 -20.19 2.51 -7.66
CA ALA A 116 -21.54 2.49 -7.13
C ALA A 116 -22.24 3.84 -7.37
N ALA A 117 -21.59 4.95 -7.04
CA ALA A 117 -22.13 6.29 -7.27
C ALA A 117 -22.36 6.62 -8.76
N LEU A 118 -21.49 6.15 -9.65
CA LEU A 118 -21.60 6.34 -11.11
C LEU A 118 -22.63 5.42 -11.77
N SER A 119 -22.96 4.28 -11.18
CA SER A 119 -23.71 3.20 -11.80
C SER A 119 -25.13 3.63 -12.19
N LYS A 120 -25.38 3.66 -13.51
CA LYS A 120 -26.71 3.91 -14.08
C LYS A 120 -27.65 2.71 -13.97
N ARG A 121 -27.12 1.50 -13.72
CA ARG A 121 -27.95 0.29 -13.51
C ARG A 121 -28.65 0.29 -12.15
N LEU A 122 -28.19 1.13 -11.23
CA LEU A 122 -28.84 1.41 -9.96
C LEU A 122 -29.77 2.63 -10.05
N ASP A 123 -29.91 3.25 -11.25
CA ASP A 123 -30.81 4.38 -11.45
C ASP A 123 -32.26 3.92 -11.18
N GLY A 124 -32.89 4.54 -10.17
CA GLY A 124 -34.24 4.18 -9.69
C GLY A 124 -34.27 3.68 -8.24
N SER A 125 -33.14 3.21 -7.70
CA SER A 125 -33.00 2.85 -6.28
C SER A 125 -31.84 3.61 -5.65
N GLU A 126 -32.03 4.92 -5.45
CA GLU A 126 -31.13 5.74 -4.61
C GLU A 126 -30.93 5.11 -3.22
N ALA A 127 -31.92 4.34 -2.75
CA ALA A 127 -31.91 3.54 -1.54
C ALA A 127 -30.84 2.43 -1.53
N VAL A 128 -30.34 1.97 -2.68
CA VAL A 128 -29.24 1.00 -2.76
C VAL A 128 -27.93 1.68 -3.15
N ARG A 129 -27.99 2.64 -4.08
CA ARG A 129 -26.80 3.32 -4.61
C ARG A 129 -26.04 4.10 -3.53
N GLY A 130 -26.77 4.90 -2.75
CA GLY A 130 -26.19 5.69 -1.66
C GLY A 130 -25.47 4.78 -0.65
N PRO A 131 -26.16 3.83 0.01
CA PRO A 131 -25.55 2.96 1.00
C PRO A 131 -24.36 2.16 0.49
N ALA A 132 -24.42 1.61 -0.73
CA ALA A 132 -23.29 0.87 -1.30
C ALA A 132 -22.05 1.77 -1.52
N ALA A 133 -22.25 3.00 -2.02
CA ALA A 133 -21.17 3.96 -2.22
C ALA A 133 -20.53 4.37 -0.89
N GLY A 134 -21.36 4.69 0.11
CA GLY A 134 -20.90 5.06 1.44
C GLY A 134 -20.21 3.91 2.19
N ALA A 135 -20.76 2.70 2.09
CA ALA A 135 -20.15 1.51 2.69
C ALA A 135 -18.75 1.26 2.13
N ALA A 136 -18.58 1.26 0.81
CA ALA A 136 -17.28 1.07 0.19
C ALA A 136 -16.30 2.22 0.52
N ALA A 137 -16.77 3.47 0.60
CA ALA A 137 -15.95 4.59 1.04
C ALA A 137 -15.49 4.45 2.49
N ALA A 138 -16.34 3.96 3.41
CA ALA A 138 -15.97 3.69 4.79
C ALA A 138 -14.92 2.57 4.90
N PHE A 139 -15.06 1.50 4.10
CA PHE A 139 -14.01 0.48 3.98
C PHE A 139 -12.70 1.08 3.46
N ALA A 140 -12.75 1.96 2.45
CA ALA A 140 -11.57 2.66 1.96
C ALA A 140 -10.93 3.51 3.06
N VAL A 141 -11.68 4.33 3.80
CA VAL A 141 -11.18 5.14 4.93
C VAL A 141 -10.54 4.27 6.01
N ALA A 142 -11.21 3.18 6.40
CA ALA A 142 -10.72 2.24 7.39
C ALA A 142 -9.47 1.47 6.93
N THR A 143 -9.27 1.34 5.61
CA THR A 143 -8.08 0.70 5.02
C THR A 143 -6.94 1.71 4.87
N HIS A 144 -7.23 2.91 4.35
CA HIS A 144 -6.31 4.05 4.34
C HIS A 144 -7.10 5.37 4.18
N PRO A 145 -6.86 6.40 5.02
CA PRO A 145 -7.68 7.62 5.03
C PRO A 145 -7.58 8.42 3.72
N VAL A 146 -6.40 8.47 3.08
CA VAL A 146 -6.21 9.29 1.87
C VAL A 146 -7.09 8.83 0.69
N PRO A 147 -7.04 7.57 0.20
CA PRO A 147 -8.01 7.06 -0.78
C PRO A 147 -9.46 7.24 -0.35
N GLY A 148 -9.77 7.01 0.93
CA GLY A 148 -11.12 7.14 1.47
C GLY A 148 -11.68 8.57 1.39
N VAL A 149 -10.87 9.58 1.70
CA VAL A 149 -11.24 11.00 1.57
C VAL A 149 -11.46 11.36 0.11
N PHE A 150 -10.57 10.94 -0.79
CA PHE A 150 -10.74 11.18 -2.23
C PHE A 150 -11.99 10.51 -2.79
N ALA A 151 -12.28 9.27 -2.39
CA ALA A 151 -13.51 8.59 -2.77
C ALA A 151 -14.75 9.33 -2.25
N SER A 152 -14.74 9.75 -0.98
CA SER A 152 -15.86 10.47 -0.36
C SER A 152 -16.15 11.79 -1.08
N ALA A 153 -15.11 12.56 -1.40
CA ALA A 153 -15.24 13.78 -2.18
C ALA A 153 -15.76 13.52 -3.61
N ALA A 154 -15.24 12.49 -4.28
CA ALA A 154 -15.71 12.10 -5.61
C ALA A 154 -17.19 11.67 -5.61
N ILE A 155 -17.60 10.83 -4.64
CA ILE A 155 -18.99 10.38 -4.47
C ILE A 155 -19.92 11.57 -4.23
N PHE A 156 -19.54 12.48 -3.32
CA PHE A 156 -20.29 13.69 -3.03
C PHE A 156 -20.51 14.53 -4.30
N MET A 157 -19.43 14.77 -5.06
CA MET A 157 -19.50 15.55 -6.31
C MET A 157 -20.29 14.84 -7.41
N ILE A 158 -20.23 13.51 -7.51
CA ILE A 158 -21.03 12.72 -8.45
C ILE A 158 -22.52 12.87 -8.13
N PHE A 159 -22.91 12.79 -6.86
CA PHE A 159 -24.31 12.95 -6.46
C PHE A 159 -24.81 14.37 -6.68
N ILE A 160 -24.03 15.40 -6.36
CA ILE A 160 -24.39 16.79 -6.65
C ILE A 160 -24.56 17.00 -8.16
N ALA A 161 -23.57 16.60 -8.95
CA ALA A 161 -23.59 16.80 -10.40
C ALA A 161 -24.69 15.99 -11.11
N GLY A 162 -25.06 14.84 -10.55
CA GLY A 162 -26.09 13.93 -11.05
C GLY A 162 -27.49 14.19 -10.51
N ALA A 163 -27.67 15.06 -9.51
CA ALA A 163 -28.96 15.29 -8.89
C ALA A 163 -29.90 16.09 -9.81
N THR A 164 -31.13 15.57 -9.99
CA THR A 164 -32.20 16.28 -10.69
C THR A 164 -33.09 17.10 -9.76
N GLY A 165 -32.84 17.06 -8.45
CA GLY A 165 -33.59 17.79 -7.42
C GLY A 165 -33.13 17.44 -6.01
N TRP A 166 -33.40 18.33 -5.05
CA TRP A 166 -32.94 18.22 -3.66
C TRP A 166 -33.34 16.91 -2.98
N ARG A 167 -34.57 16.44 -3.16
CA ARG A 167 -35.03 15.18 -2.56
C ARG A 167 -34.15 13.98 -2.94
N ARG A 168 -33.78 13.84 -4.21
CA ARG A 168 -32.94 12.73 -4.67
C ARG A 168 -31.51 12.85 -4.15
N LEU A 169 -30.97 14.07 -4.14
CA LEU A 169 -29.66 14.35 -3.54
C LEU A 169 -29.65 13.96 -2.05
N SER A 170 -30.66 14.39 -1.29
CA SER A 170 -30.78 14.08 0.14
C SER A 170 -30.89 12.58 0.40
N ILE A 171 -31.68 11.84 -0.39
CA ILE A 171 -31.77 10.38 -0.26
C ILE A 171 -30.42 9.71 -0.56
N ALA A 172 -29.73 10.12 -1.62
CA ALA A 172 -28.43 9.57 -1.99
C ALA A 172 -27.37 9.81 -0.91
N LEU A 173 -27.30 11.06 -0.39
CA LEU A 173 -26.37 11.45 0.66
C LEU A 173 -26.69 10.79 2.00
N LEU A 174 -27.95 10.76 2.41
CA LEU A 174 -28.38 10.07 3.63
C LEU A 174 -28.10 8.57 3.52
N GLY A 175 -28.40 7.97 2.36
CA GLY A 175 -28.07 6.59 2.09
C GLY A 175 -26.57 6.32 2.22
N ALA A 176 -25.72 7.15 1.60
CA ALA A 176 -24.27 7.03 1.74
C ALA A 176 -23.79 7.20 3.17
N PHE A 177 -24.35 8.16 3.91
CA PHE A 177 -24.05 8.33 5.32
C PHE A 177 -24.43 7.07 6.13
N CYS A 178 -25.64 6.54 5.96
CA CYS A 178 -26.09 5.34 6.64
C CYS A 178 -25.24 4.10 6.29
N GLY A 179 -24.93 3.89 5.00
CA GLY A 179 -24.07 2.79 4.57
C GLY A 179 -22.65 2.91 5.10
N GLY A 180 -22.10 4.13 5.12
CA GLY A 180 -20.79 4.39 5.72
C GLY A 180 -20.78 4.12 7.22
N LEU A 181 -21.77 4.64 7.96
CA LEU A 181 -21.90 4.42 9.40
C LEU A 181 -22.08 2.94 9.75
N ALA A 182 -22.96 2.23 9.04
CA ALA A 182 -23.17 0.80 9.25
C ALA A 182 -21.88 -0.01 9.02
N SER A 183 -21.12 0.31 7.97
CA SER A 183 -19.81 -0.31 7.73
C SER A 183 -18.79 0.01 8.83
N LEU A 184 -18.75 1.25 9.33
CA LEU A 184 -17.86 1.60 10.43
C LEU A 184 -18.23 0.88 11.72
N VAL A 185 -19.52 0.74 12.04
CA VAL A 185 -20.00 -0.06 13.17
C VAL A 185 -19.60 -1.52 13.00
N PHE A 186 -19.84 -2.10 11.82
CA PHE A 186 -19.43 -3.47 11.52
C PHE A 186 -17.91 -3.66 11.71
N LEU A 187 -17.09 -2.75 11.18
CA LEU A 187 -15.64 -2.80 11.35
C LEU A 187 -15.21 -2.58 12.80
N GLY A 188 -15.94 -1.78 13.58
CA GLY A 188 -15.73 -1.64 15.01
C GLY A 188 -16.00 -2.93 15.79
N LEU A 189 -17.05 -3.67 15.39
CA LEU A 189 -17.32 -5.02 15.94
C LEU A 189 -16.22 -6.01 15.55
N VAL A 190 -15.77 -5.99 14.28
CA VAL A 190 -14.64 -6.82 13.83
C VAL A 190 -13.36 -6.46 14.60
N SER A 191 -13.08 -5.17 14.81
CA SER A 191 -11.94 -4.74 15.63
C SER A 191 -12.03 -5.28 17.04
N SER A 192 -13.20 -5.15 17.69
CA SER A 192 -13.44 -5.65 19.05
C SER A 192 -13.25 -7.17 19.14
N TRP A 193 -13.71 -7.90 18.12
CA TRP A 193 -13.51 -9.34 18.03
C TRP A 193 -12.04 -9.75 17.84
N LEU A 194 -11.25 -8.93 17.13
CA LEU A 194 -9.80 -9.10 16.99
C LEU A 194 -9.01 -8.61 18.22
N GLY A 195 -9.68 -8.19 19.31
CA GLY A 195 -9.04 -7.68 20.53
C GLY A 195 -8.70 -6.18 20.49
N GLY A 196 -9.14 -5.46 19.46
CA GLY A 196 -9.00 -4.01 19.31
C GLY A 196 -10.13 -3.18 19.93
N PRO A 197 -9.99 -1.85 19.98
CA PRO A 197 -11.05 -0.97 20.44
C PRO A 197 -12.17 -0.82 19.38
N PHE A 198 -13.43 -0.76 19.81
CA PHE A 198 -14.56 -0.50 18.90
C PHE A 198 -14.38 0.80 18.09
N LEU A 199 -13.88 1.86 18.72
CA LEU A 199 -13.51 3.13 18.07
C LEU A 199 -12.10 3.05 17.47
N PHE A 200 -11.87 2.06 16.61
CA PHE A 200 -10.56 1.72 16.06
C PHE A 200 -9.88 2.82 15.24
N LEU A 201 -10.60 3.86 14.80
CA LEU A 201 -10.03 4.97 14.04
C LEU A 201 -9.35 6.04 14.93
N LEU A 202 -9.57 6.04 16.25
CA LEU A 202 -9.00 7.06 17.15
C LEU A 202 -7.46 7.12 17.11
N PRO A 203 -6.70 6.00 17.18
CA PRO A 203 -5.23 6.05 17.07
C PRO A 203 -4.74 6.63 15.73
N SER A 204 -5.51 6.43 14.66
CA SER A 204 -5.24 7.03 13.35
C SER A 204 -5.48 8.54 13.37
N ALA A 205 -6.56 9.01 14.00
CA ALA A 205 -6.88 10.43 14.12
C ALA A 205 -5.82 11.17 14.95
N GLU A 206 -5.37 10.59 16.06
CA GLU A 206 -4.30 11.15 16.90
C GLU A 206 -2.96 11.24 16.17
N THR A 207 -2.62 10.21 15.39
CA THR A 207 -1.43 10.22 14.53
C THR A 207 -1.54 11.29 13.44
N GLY A 208 -2.70 11.43 12.81
CA GLY A 208 -2.97 12.50 11.84
C GLY A 208 -2.88 13.90 12.46
N ALA A 209 -3.49 14.12 13.63
CA ALA A 209 -3.44 15.38 14.35
C ALA A 209 -2.01 15.74 14.77
N ARG A 210 -1.23 14.76 15.25
CA ARG A 210 0.20 14.95 15.52
C ARG A 210 0.98 15.30 14.26
N GLY A 211 0.70 14.65 13.13
CA GLY A 211 1.34 14.94 11.85
C GLY A 211 1.04 16.35 11.33
N LEU A 212 -0.17 16.87 11.57
CA LEU A 212 -0.57 18.23 11.19
C LEU A 212 0.00 19.30 12.14
N ASN A 213 0.07 18.99 13.44
CA ASN A 213 0.53 19.93 14.47
C ASN A 213 2.05 19.94 14.66
N ALA A 214 2.75 18.87 14.27
CA ALA A 214 4.20 18.84 14.27
C ALA A 214 4.73 19.73 13.13
N SER A 215 5.36 20.85 13.49
CA SER A 215 6.17 21.64 12.58
C SER A 215 7.29 20.75 12.00
N GLY A 216 7.21 20.47 10.69
CA GLY A 216 8.17 19.63 9.99
C GLY A 216 7.87 18.14 10.10
N SER A 217 6.71 17.70 9.59
CA SER A 217 6.39 16.27 9.49
C SER A 217 7.60 15.52 8.93
N SER A 218 8.11 14.57 9.70
CA SER A 218 9.54 14.28 9.68
C SER A 218 9.99 13.40 8.49
N PHE A 219 9.05 12.91 7.67
CA PHE A 219 9.30 11.99 6.55
C PHE A 219 9.16 12.64 5.16
N VAL A 220 9.35 13.95 5.01
CA VAL A 220 9.16 14.61 3.70
C VAL A 220 10.37 14.39 2.79
N LEU A 221 10.14 13.78 1.63
CA LEU A 221 11.10 13.77 0.54
C LEU A 221 11.19 15.18 -0.09
N PRO A 222 12.40 15.70 -0.37
CA PRO A 222 12.55 16.95 -1.12
C PRO A 222 11.82 16.86 -2.46
N LEU A 223 11.15 17.94 -2.87
CA LEU A 223 10.40 17.99 -4.13
C LEU A 223 11.26 17.58 -5.32
N SER A 224 12.54 17.95 -5.37
CA SER A 224 13.47 17.50 -6.41
C SER A 224 13.60 15.97 -6.46
N ALA A 225 13.75 15.32 -5.30
CA ALA A 225 13.85 13.86 -5.19
C ALA A 225 12.51 13.14 -5.42
N TRP A 226 11.38 13.82 -5.20
CA TRP A 226 10.04 13.30 -5.48
C TRP A 226 9.65 13.48 -6.96
N VAL A 227 9.93 14.65 -7.56
CA VAL A 227 9.63 15.02 -8.96
C VAL A 227 10.44 14.22 -10.00
N HIS A 228 11.60 13.66 -9.64
CA HIS A 228 12.27 12.79 -10.61
C HIS A 228 11.56 11.43 -10.81
N GLU A 229 10.73 10.99 -9.85
CA GLU A 229 10.15 9.64 -9.86
C GLU A 229 8.61 9.62 -9.81
N GLY A 230 7.98 10.48 -9.02
CA GLY A 230 6.52 10.60 -8.85
C GLY A 230 5.73 11.13 -10.06
N PRO A 231 6.24 12.06 -10.88
CA PRO A 231 5.48 12.67 -11.96
C PRO A 231 5.08 11.73 -13.10
N ARG A 232 5.70 10.57 -13.25
CA ARG A 232 5.24 9.57 -14.25
C ARG A 232 3.83 9.06 -13.92
N ALA A 233 3.49 8.97 -12.64
CA ALA A 233 2.18 8.56 -12.15
C ALA A 233 1.12 9.68 -12.24
N ILE A 234 1.54 10.94 -12.41
CA ILE A 234 0.68 12.13 -12.25
C ILE A 234 0.58 12.92 -13.55
N LEU A 235 1.70 13.27 -14.17
CA LEU A 235 1.75 14.10 -15.37
C LEU A 235 1.26 13.35 -16.61
N ALA A 236 1.50 12.04 -16.74
CA ALA A 236 1.02 11.29 -17.89
C ALA A 236 -0.52 11.17 -17.90
N PRO A 237 -1.17 10.73 -16.80
CA PRO A 237 -2.62 10.76 -16.71
C PRO A 237 -3.17 12.19 -16.80
N LEU A 238 -2.55 13.17 -16.15
CA LEU A 238 -3.02 14.56 -16.19
C LEU A 238 -2.95 15.16 -17.60
N ALA A 239 -1.84 14.99 -18.32
CA ALA A 239 -1.68 15.47 -19.69
C ALA A 239 -2.68 14.78 -20.63
N LEU A 240 -2.87 13.47 -20.46
CA LEU A 240 -3.90 12.72 -21.19
C LEU A 240 -5.31 13.27 -20.93
N VAL A 241 -5.62 13.52 -19.66
CA VAL A 241 -6.88 14.10 -19.21
C VAL A 241 -7.12 15.46 -19.84
N VAL A 242 -6.11 16.34 -19.83
CA VAL A 242 -6.17 17.67 -20.44
C VAL A 242 -6.35 17.58 -21.96
N VAL A 243 -5.62 16.70 -22.63
CA VAL A 243 -5.73 16.50 -24.10
C VAL A 243 -7.11 15.95 -24.48
N MET A 244 -7.62 14.96 -23.73
CA MET A 244 -8.95 14.40 -24.00
C MET A 244 -10.07 15.40 -23.68
N ALA A 245 -9.96 16.16 -22.59
CA ALA A 245 -10.90 17.23 -22.27
C ALA A 245 -10.90 18.33 -23.34
N ALA A 246 -9.72 18.77 -23.79
CA ALA A 246 -9.58 19.73 -24.89
C ALA A 246 -10.15 19.21 -26.21
N ALA A 247 -9.95 17.93 -26.53
CA ALA A 247 -10.51 17.29 -27.72
C ALA A 247 -12.05 17.19 -27.67
N LEU A 248 -12.63 16.91 -26.49
CA LEU A 248 -14.08 16.89 -26.31
C LEU A 248 -14.70 18.28 -26.40
N LEU A 249 -14.08 19.28 -25.74
CA LEU A 249 -14.51 20.68 -25.81
C LEU A 249 -14.48 21.21 -27.25
N ARG A 250 -13.45 20.87 -28.02
CA ARG A 250 -13.34 21.22 -29.45
C ARG A 250 -14.42 20.59 -30.33
N ARG A 251 -15.03 19.48 -29.90
CA ARG A 251 -16.06 18.76 -30.67
C ARG A 251 -17.48 19.17 -30.32
N GLY A 252 -17.67 20.12 -29.40
CA GLY A 252 -19.00 20.59 -28.98
C GLY A 252 -19.86 19.51 -28.30
N VAL A 253 -19.28 18.38 -27.90
CA VAL A 253 -19.98 17.34 -27.15
C VAL A 253 -20.13 17.84 -25.71
N GLY A 254 -21.35 18.18 -25.32
CA GLY A 254 -21.67 18.55 -23.94
C GLY A 254 -21.30 17.39 -22.99
N PRO A 255 -20.31 17.53 -22.11
CA PRO A 255 -19.93 16.47 -21.20
C PRO A 255 -21.04 16.16 -20.21
N ASP A 256 -21.16 14.90 -19.79
CA ASP A 256 -21.94 14.54 -18.61
C ASP A 256 -21.49 15.42 -17.44
N ARG A 257 -22.42 16.07 -16.71
CA ARG A 257 -22.10 16.99 -15.61
C ARG A 257 -21.17 16.37 -14.57
N ARG A 258 -21.21 15.04 -14.42
CA ARG A 258 -20.34 14.24 -13.55
C ARG A 258 -18.86 14.34 -13.93
N VAL A 259 -18.53 14.57 -15.21
CA VAL A 259 -17.16 14.79 -15.70
C VAL A 259 -16.57 16.05 -15.07
N TYR A 260 -17.33 17.14 -15.01
CA TYR A 260 -16.88 18.38 -14.37
C TYR A 260 -16.72 18.23 -12.86
N GLY A 261 -17.60 17.47 -12.21
CA GLY A 261 -17.48 17.15 -10.79
C GLY A 261 -16.19 16.39 -10.47
N LEU A 262 -15.88 15.33 -11.24
CA LEU A 262 -14.62 14.59 -11.07
C LEU A 262 -13.39 15.40 -11.47
N LEU A 263 -13.49 16.27 -12.49
CA LEU A 263 -12.42 17.20 -12.83
C LEU A 263 -12.12 18.15 -11.65
N LEU A 264 -13.14 18.71 -11.01
CA LEU A 264 -12.97 19.59 -9.85
C LEU A 264 -12.29 18.84 -8.69
N VAL A 265 -12.72 17.61 -8.39
CA VAL A 265 -12.06 16.78 -7.36
C VAL A 265 -10.62 16.46 -7.75
N SER A 266 -10.35 16.25 -9.04
CA SER A 266 -8.98 16.02 -9.54
C SER A 266 -8.11 17.26 -9.32
N CYS A 267 -8.63 18.44 -9.68
CA CYS A 267 -7.94 19.71 -9.47
C CYS A 267 -7.72 20.01 -7.98
N LEU A 268 -8.70 19.72 -7.12
CA LEU A 268 -8.59 19.88 -5.68
C LEU A 268 -7.56 18.91 -5.09
N ALA A 269 -7.58 17.64 -5.49
CA ALA A 269 -6.59 16.67 -5.04
C ALA A 269 -5.17 17.08 -5.46
N LEU A 270 -4.99 17.54 -6.69
CA LEU A 270 -3.71 18.09 -7.18
C LEU A 270 -3.32 19.38 -6.44
N GLY A 271 -4.29 20.23 -6.12
CA GLY A 271 -4.06 21.44 -5.32
C GLY A 271 -3.63 21.11 -3.89
N ILE A 272 -4.26 20.11 -3.26
CA ILE A 272 -3.85 19.60 -1.94
C ILE A 272 -2.45 18.99 -2.00
N VAL A 273 -2.14 18.21 -3.04
CA VAL A 273 -0.78 17.69 -3.29
C VAL A 273 0.19 18.86 -3.41
N ALA A 274 -0.09 19.86 -4.25
CA ALA A 274 0.77 21.01 -4.46
C ALA A 274 0.97 21.84 -3.18
N LEU A 275 -0.08 22.06 -2.38
CA LEU A 275 0.00 22.77 -1.10
C LEU A 275 0.79 21.97 -0.05
N ALA A 276 0.57 20.66 0.02
CA ALA A 276 1.31 19.75 0.88
C ALA A 276 2.82 19.80 0.58
N GLU A 277 3.19 19.86 -0.70
CA GLU A 277 4.57 20.03 -1.16
C GLU A 277 5.15 21.41 -0.82
N VAL A 278 4.43 22.50 -1.12
CA VAL A 278 4.88 23.88 -0.85
C VAL A 278 5.17 24.11 0.63
N HIS A 279 4.35 23.54 1.50
CA HIS A 279 4.52 23.71 2.93
C HIS A 279 5.49 22.71 3.58
N GLN A 280 6.03 21.73 2.83
CA GLN A 280 6.77 20.58 3.38
C GLN A 280 6.01 19.93 4.56
N ARG A 281 4.68 19.95 4.50
CA ARG A 281 3.75 19.53 5.56
C ARG A 281 2.75 18.55 4.97
N GLY A 282 3.26 17.59 4.21
CA GLY A 282 2.46 16.77 3.32
C GLY A 282 2.24 15.34 3.81
N PRO A 283 1.03 14.78 3.66
CA PRO A 283 0.72 13.36 3.86
C PRO A 283 1.25 12.46 2.73
N LEU A 284 1.83 13.03 1.66
CA LEU A 284 2.41 12.30 0.52
C LEU A 284 3.93 12.13 0.66
N GLN A 285 4.35 11.83 1.90
CA GLN A 285 5.74 11.70 2.36
C GLN A 285 6.58 10.74 1.52
N PHE A 286 5.94 9.71 0.97
CA PHE A 286 6.60 8.71 0.13
C PHE A 286 6.09 8.72 -1.31
N ARG A 287 7.00 8.41 -2.23
CA ARG A 287 6.75 8.34 -3.68
C ARG A 287 5.56 7.46 -4.05
N PHE A 288 5.29 6.42 -3.27
CA PHE A 288 4.22 5.48 -3.56
C PHE A 288 2.82 6.02 -3.31
N TYR A 289 2.68 7.06 -2.49
CA TYR A 289 1.38 7.70 -2.29
C TYR A 289 0.87 8.44 -3.53
N ALA A 290 1.70 8.63 -4.56
CA ALA A 290 1.24 9.05 -5.88
C ALA A 290 0.20 8.08 -6.46
N SER A 291 0.22 6.80 -6.07
CA SER A 291 -0.78 5.81 -6.47
C SER A 291 -2.20 6.15 -6.02
N TYR A 292 -2.38 6.93 -4.95
CA TYR A 292 -3.72 7.33 -4.48
C TYR A 292 -4.47 8.21 -5.48
N LEU A 293 -3.76 8.86 -6.39
CA LEU A 293 -4.38 9.63 -7.47
C LEU A 293 -5.10 8.74 -8.49
N LEU A 294 -4.78 7.43 -8.54
CA LEU A 294 -5.53 6.46 -9.33
C LEU A 294 -7.01 6.43 -8.96
N VAL A 295 -7.36 6.70 -7.70
CA VAL A 295 -8.75 6.77 -7.20
C VAL A 295 -9.58 7.78 -7.99
N ILE A 296 -8.95 8.88 -8.43
CA ILE A 296 -9.65 9.97 -9.11
C ILE A 296 -9.43 9.86 -10.63
N PHE A 297 -8.21 9.55 -11.08
CA PHE A 297 -7.89 9.48 -12.50
C PHE A 297 -8.59 8.32 -13.21
N ILE A 298 -8.71 7.15 -12.60
CA ILE A 298 -9.35 5.99 -13.25
C ILE A 298 -10.83 6.28 -13.58
N PRO A 299 -11.68 6.70 -12.62
CA PRO A 299 -13.07 7.03 -12.93
C PRO A 299 -13.21 8.18 -13.91
N PHE A 300 -12.35 9.20 -13.80
CA PHE A 300 -12.34 10.33 -14.71
C PHE A 300 -12.01 9.90 -16.16
N CYS A 301 -10.93 9.14 -16.36
CA CYS A 301 -10.58 8.57 -17.67
C CYS A 301 -11.69 7.66 -18.22
N ALA A 302 -12.31 6.83 -17.38
CA ALA A 302 -13.41 5.97 -17.77
C ALA A 302 -14.63 6.79 -18.26
N LEU A 303 -14.95 7.91 -17.61
CA LEU A 303 -16.02 8.80 -18.06
C LEU A 303 -15.67 9.49 -19.38
N LEU A 304 -14.43 9.93 -19.58
CA LEU A 304 -14.01 10.55 -20.85
C LEU A 304 -14.08 9.56 -22.02
N VAL A 305 -13.61 8.33 -21.82
CA VAL A 305 -13.78 7.24 -22.80
C VAL A 305 -15.26 6.94 -23.05
N GLY A 306 -16.08 6.97 -22.00
CA GLY A 306 -17.53 6.78 -22.07
C GLY A 306 -18.29 7.91 -22.78
N ALA A 307 -17.82 9.15 -22.70
CA ALA A 307 -18.43 10.34 -23.28
C ALA A 307 -18.26 10.45 -24.79
N GLY A 308 -17.29 9.74 -25.39
CA GLY A 308 -17.07 9.67 -26.85
C GLY A 308 -18.15 8.90 -27.63
N ARG A 309 -19.42 9.08 -27.28
CA ARG A 309 -20.57 8.26 -27.71
C ARG A 309 -20.89 8.34 -29.20
N ASP A 310 -20.63 9.48 -29.86
CA ASP A 310 -21.06 9.73 -31.25
C ASP A 310 -19.93 9.87 -32.26
N ALA A 311 -18.68 9.62 -31.84
CA ALA A 311 -17.55 9.87 -32.72
C ALA A 311 -17.23 8.63 -33.59
N ASN A 312 -17.02 8.89 -34.87
CA ASN A 312 -16.89 7.93 -35.97
C ASN A 312 -15.83 6.86 -35.62
N SER A 313 -16.28 5.60 -35.47
CA SER A 313 -15.58 4.50 -34.75
C SER A 313 -14.10 4.26 -35.06
N ARG A 314 -13.59 4.74 -36.19
CA ARG A 314 -12.20 4.57 -36.63
C ARG A 314 -11.24 5.65 -36.12
N LYS A 315 -11.67 6.91 -36.04
CA LYS A 315 -10.80 8.02 -35.63
C LYS A 315 -10.59 8.04 -34.12
N ASP A 316 -11.55 7.56 -33.34
CA ASP A 316 -11.48 7.57 -31.87
C ASP A 316 -10.82 6.32 -31.29
N ALA A 317 -10.92 5.18 -31.99
CA ALA A 317 -10.07 4.04 -31.70
C ALA A 317 -8.61 4.35 -32.02
N ALA A 318 -8.34 5.07 -33.12
CA ALA A 318 -7.00 5.54 -33.46
C ALA A 318 -6.51 6.61 -32.47
N LEU A 319 -7.36 7.52 -32.01
CA LEU A 319 -7.01 8.51 -31.00
C LEU A 319 -6.78 7.86 -29.63
N ALA A 320 -7.62 6.91 -29.22
CA ALA A 320 -7.43 6.15 -27.97
C ALA A 320 -6.17 5.28 -28.03
N ALA A 321 -5.87 4.67 -29.18
CA ALA A 321 -4.62 3.94 -29.42
C ALA A 321 -3.41 4.89 -29.44
N ALA A 322 -3.52 6.05 -30.09
CA ALA A 322 -2.48 7.08 -30.12
C ALA A 322 -2.24 7.67 -28.72
N LEU A 323 -3.29 7.82 -27.90
CA LEU A 323 -3.22 8.25 -26.52
C LEU A 323 -2.62 7.17 -25.61
N ALA A 324 -2.97 5.90 -25.82
CA ALA A 324 -2.31 4.77 -25.15
C ALA A 324 -0.82 4.69 -25.53
N LEU A 325 -0.48 4.95 -26.79
CA LEU A 325 0.89 5.10 -27.31
C LEU A 325 1.62 6.31 -26.73
N LEU A 326 0.94 7.45 -26.56
CA LEU A 326 1.50 8.65 -25.95
C LEU A 326 1.77 8.45 -24.46
N LEU A 327 0.87 7.74 -23.76
CA LEU A 327 1.08 7.31 -22.38
C LEU A 327 2.32 6.42 -22.29
N LEU A 328 2.49 5.45 -23.20
CA LEU A 328 3.69 4.60 -23.27
C LEU A 328 4.99 5.41 -23.49
N LEU A 329 4.95 6.51 -24.25
CA LEU A 329 6.10 7.40 -24.47
C LEU A 329 6.48 8.24 -23.23
N ILE A 330 5.51 8.61 -22.39
CA ILE A 330 5.76 9.38 -21.15
C ILE A 330 6.37 8.50 -20.05
N TRP A 331 6.19 7.18 -20.12
CA TRP A 331 6.74 6.22 -19.17
C TRP A 331 8.27 5.99 -19.32
N ARG A 332 8.88 6.56 -20.36
CA ARG A 332 10.26 6.38 -20.85
C ARG A 332 11.40 6.96 -19.98
N TRP A 333 11.16 7.74 -18.92
CA TRP A 333 12.22 8.64 -18.42
C TRP A 333 13.25 8.05 -17.41
N ASP A 334 13.40 6.74 -17.17
CA ASP A 334 14.64 6.27 -16.49
C ASP A 334 15.22 4.94 -16.96
N ALA A 335 16.55 4.91 -16.87
CA ALA A 335 17.49 3.98 -17.46
C ALA A 335 17.58 2.61 -16.75
N SER A 336 17.75 1.54 -17.55
CA SER A 336 18.65 0.37 -17.31
C SER A 336 18.27 -0.93 -18.04
N VAL A 337 17.27 -0.96 -18.91
CA VAL A 337 16.91 -2.18 -19.69
C VAL A 337 17.45 -2.11 -21.12
N SER A 338 17.99 -3.22 -21.63
CA SER A 338 18.43 -3.41 -23.02
C SER A 338 17.32 -3.04 -24.00
N PHE A 339 17.60 -1.97 -24.72
CA PHE A 339 16.69 -1.00 -25.32
C PHE A 339 15.96 -1.48 -26.58
N ASP A 340 16.48 -2.45 -27.32
CA ASP A 340 16.03 -2.66 -28.72
C ASP A 340 14.88 -3.65 -28.88
N VAL A 341 14.79 -4.67 -28.02
CA VAL A 341 13.85 -5.80 -28.18
C VAL A 341 12.42 -5.40 -27.77
N VAL A 342 12.30 -4.65 -26.67
CA VAL A 342 11.01 -4.16 -26.15
C VAL A 342 10.35 -3.21 -27.13
N TRP A 343 11.15 -2.30 -27.70
CA TRP A 343 10.69 -1.33 -28.68
C TRP A 343 10.39 -1.97 -30.04
N ALA A 344 11.16 -2.96 -30.50
CA ALA A 344 10.82 -3.75 -31.68
C ALA A 344 9.48 -4.49 -31.52
N LEU A 345 9.20 -4.99 -30.31
CA LEU A 345 7.95 -5.69 -30.00
C LEU A 345 6.77 -4.71 -29.84
N LEU A 346 7.01 -3.53 -29.25
CA LEU A 346 6.02 -2.45 -29.12
C LEU A 346 5.66 -1.79 -30.45
N LEU A 347 6.66 -1.41 -31.25
CA LEU A 347 6.47 -0.87 -32.59
C LEU A 347 5.89 -1.94 -33.52
N GLY A 348 6.42 -3.17 -33.48
CA GLY A 348 5.86 -4.30 -34.21
C GLY A 348 4.40 -4.55 -33.83
N GLY A 349 4.07 -4.45 -32.54
CA GLY A 349 2.73 -4.58 -32.02
C GLY A 349 1.76 -3.49 -32.42
N CYS A 350 2.19 -2.24 -32.34
CA CYS A 350 1.40 -1.08 -32.74
C CYS A 350 1.22 -1.05 -34.26
N LEU A 351 2.25 -1.43 -35.01
CA LEU A 351 2.21 -1.62 -36.46
C LEU A 351 1.28 -2.78 -36.83
N LEU A 352 1.37 -3.93 -36.16
CA LEU A 352 0.45 -5.07 -36.35
C LEU A 352 -0.99 -4.72 -35.97
N THR A 353 -1.18 -3.88 -34.95
CA THR A 353 -2.50 -3.37 -34.55
C THR A 353 -3.06 -2.43 -35.61
N LEU A 354 -2.25 -1.50 -36.12
CA LEU A 354 -2.59 -0.60 -37.23
C LEU A 354 -2.87 -1.37 -38.52
N ILE A 355 -2.05 -2.36 -38.87
CA ILE A 355 -2.22 -3.25 -40.03
C ILE A 355 -3.50 -4.08 -39.88
N ALA A 356 -3.70 -4.75 -38.75
CA ALA A 356 -4.91 -5.54 -38.49
C ALA A 356 -6.17 -4.67 -38.51
N PHE A 357 -6.08 -3.42 -38.05
CA PHE A 357 -7.17 -2.46 -38.10
C PHE A 357 -7.45 -1.97 -39.54
N ALA A 358 -6.41 -1.67 -40.32
CA ALA A 358 -6.52 -1.35 -41.74
C ALA A 358 -7.13 -2.52 -42.54
N LEU A 359 -6.82 -3.76 -42.15
CA LEU A 359 -7.33 -5.00 -42.74
C LEU A 359 -8.70 -5.44 -42.18
N ARG A 360 -9.40 -4.59 -41.43
CA ARG A 360 -10.73 -4.87 -40.82
C ARG A 360 -10.77 -6.07 -39.86
N ARG A 361 -9.63 -6.53 -39.33
CA ARG A 361 -9.52 -7.61 -38.33
C ARG A 361 -9.31 -7.05 -36.93
N ALA A 362 -10.26 -6.25 -36.44
CA ALA A 362 -10.17 -5.54 -35.15
C ALA A 362 -9.89 -6.46 -33.94
N ARG A 363 -10.34 -7.73 -33.98
CA ARG A 363 -10.00 -8.75 -32.96
C ARG A 363 -8.51 -9.07 -32.93
N MET A 364 -7.85 -9.14 -34.08
CA MET A 364 -6.41 -9.40 -34.19
C MET A 364 -5.59 -8.18 -33.77
N GLY A 365 -6.06 -6.97 -34.07
CA GLY A 365 -5.40 -5.74 -33.60
C GLY A 365 -5.51 -5.57 -32.09
N LEU A 366 -6.66 -5.90 -31.50
CA LEU A 366 -6.83 -5.91 -30.05
C LEU A 366 -5.91 -6.95 -29.39
N LEU A 367 -5.83 -8.17 -29.94
CA LEU A 367 -4.92 -9.21 -29.46
C LEU A 367 -3.46 -8.77 -29.59
N ALA A 368 -3.06 -8.14 -30.69
CA ALA A 368 -1.72 -7.59 -30.86
C ALA A 368 -1.42 -6.51 -29.82
N ALA A 369 -2.29 -5.51 -29.65
CA ALA A 369 -2.11 -4.44 -28.67
C ALA A 369 -2.04 -4.95 -27.23
N VAL A 370 -2.89 -5.93 -26.87
CA VAL A 370 -2.87 -6.57 -25.55
C VAL A 370 -1.60 -7.38 -25.35
N SER A 371 -1.20 -8.20 -26.33
CA SER A 371 0.05 -8.98 -26.27
C SER A 371 1.27 -8.08 -26.13
N VAL A 372 1.21 -6.89 -26.73
CA VAL A 372 2.32 -5.93 -26.80
C VAL A 372 2.40 -5.07 -25.55
N LEU A 373 1.25 -4.64 -25.01
CA LEU A 373 1.17 -4.04 -23.68
C LEU A 373 1.63 -5.05 -22.62
N SER A 374 1.22 -6.31 -22.73
CA SER A 374 1.66 -7.39 -21.82
C SER A 374 3.18 -7.62 -21.93
N LEU A 375 3.75 -7.60 -23.14
CA LEU A 375 5.19 -7.69 -23.34
C LEU A 375 5.94 -6.49 -22.78
N ALA A 376 5.46 -5.26 -23.03
CA ALA A 376 6.05 -4.02 -22.54
C ALA A 376 6.12 -3.97 -21.01
N VAL A 377 5.05 -4.43 -20.37
CA VAL A 377 4.92 -4.57 -18.93
C VAL A 377 5.91 -5.60 -18.40
N VAL A 378 6.05 -6.76 -19.04
CA VAL A 378 7.05 -7.78 -18.70
C VAL A 378 8.49 -7.25 -18.83
N THR A 379 8.72 -6.28 -19.71
CA THR A 379 10.06 -5.75 -20.01
C THR A 379 10.40 -4.41 -19.33
N ASP A 380 9.45 -3.77 -18.64
CA ASP A 380 9.72 -2.58 -17.84
C ASP A 380 10.75 -2.92 -16.76
N GLY A 381 11.87 -2.21 -16.67
CA GLY A 381 12.95 -2.54 -15.75
C GLY A 381 12.57 -2.43 -14.28
N GLU A 382 11.62 -1.57 -13.93
CA GLU A 382 11.09 -1.42 -12.57
C GLU A 382 10.09 -2.53 -12.24
N LEU A 383 9.15 -2.84 -13.13
CA LEU A 383 8.25 -3.97 -12.94
C LEU A 383 8.99 -5.31 -13.03
N ALA A 384 9.94 -5.47 -13.95
CA ALA A 384 10.85 -6.58 -14.01
C ALA A 384 11.74 -6.59 -12.77
N LYS A 385 12.23 -5.49 -12.20
CA LYS A 385 12.87 -5.54 -10.87
C LYS A 385 11.87 -6.01 -9.79
N THR A 386 10.62 -5.58 -9.85
CA THR A 386 9.57 -5.95 -8.89
C THR A 386 9.09 -7.42 -9.05
N LEU A 387 9.11 -7.97 -10.27
CA LEU A 387 8.60 -9.28 -10.67
C LEU A 387 9.71 -10.32 -10.95
N THR A 388 10.92 -9.89 -11.30
CA THR A 388 12.10 -10.75 -11.54
C THR A 388 12.98 -10.84 -10.31
N VAL A 389 13.76 -11.93 -10.29
CA VAL A 389 14.40 -12.56 -9.13
C VAL A 389 15.45 -11.68 -8.42
N ASN A 390 15.89 -10.56 -9.02
CA ASN A 390 17.02 -9.76 -8.54
C ASN A 390 16.65 -8.55 -7.65
N ASN A 391 15.39 -8.43 -7.20
CA ASN A 391 15.06 -7.49 -6.13
C ASN A 391 15.25 -8.16 -4.77
N PRO A 392 16.25 -7.72 -3.99
CA PRO A 392 16.63 -8.33 -2.72
C PRO A 392 15.64 -8.13 -1.57
N ALA A 393 14.61 -7.33 -1.77
CA ALA A 393 13.63 -6.98 -0.75
C ALA A 393 12.26 -7.63 -1.00
N LYS A 394 12.23 -8.87 -1.53
CA LYS A 394 10.97 -9.57 -1.82
C LYS A 394 10.09 -9.60 -0.57
N PRO A 395 8.79 -9.21 -0.66
CA PRO A 395 7.80 -9.52 0.39
C PRO A 395 7.83 -11.00 0.78
N ARG A 396 8.17 -11.88 -0.17
CA ARG A 396 8.47 -13.29 0.06
C ARG A 396 9.66 -13.54 0.98
N LEU A 397 10.80 -12.88 0.77
CA LEU A 397 11.99 -13.04 1.63
C LEU A 397 11.72 -12.50 3.04
N GLN A 398 11.02 -11.36 3.14
CA GLN A 398 10.58 -10.82 4.42
C GLN A 398 9.63 -11.77 5.15
N ALA A 399 8.63 -12.33 4.45
CA ALA A 399 7.70 -13.31 5.02
C ALA A 399 8.42 -14.62 5.40
N GLN A 400 9.37 -15.10 4.58
CA GLN A 400 10.21 -16.25 4.91
C GLN A 400 11.03 -16.00 6.16
N PHE A 401 11.67 -14.83 6.25
CA PHE A 401 12.51 -14.50 7.38
C PHE A 401 11.69 -14.30 8.66
N ALA A 402 10.56 -13.59 8.57
CA ALA A 402 9.58 -13.46 9.65
C ALA A 402 9.08 -14.83 10.14
N ALA A 403 8.75 -15.75 9.22
CA ALA A 403 8.34 -17.10 9.57
C ALA A 403 9.42 -17.84 10.36
N ARG A 404 10.67 -17.79 9.91
CA ARG A 404 11.80 -18.44 10.61
C ARG A 404 12.03 -17.88 12.01
N ILE A 405 11.89 -16.57 12.20
CA ILE A 405 11.99 -15.95 13.53
C ILE A 405 10.82 -16.42 14.40
N HIS A 406 9.60 -16.45 13.86
CA HIS A 406 8.41 -16.89 14.60
C HIS A 406 8.48 -18.38 14.99
N ASP A 407 8.95 -19.25 14.10
CA ASP A 407 9.20 -20.66 14.39
C ASP A 407 10.22 -20.82 15.52
N ALA A 408 11.28 -20.01 15.52
CA ALA A 408 12.27 -19.99 16.59
C ALA A 408 11.67 -19.53 17.93
N VAL A 409 10.79 -18.52 17.91
CA VAL A 409 10.06 -18.04 19.10
C VAL A 409 9.15 -19.11 19.68
N ILE A 410 8.43 -19.85 18.83
CA ILE A 410 7.62 -21.00 19.27
C ILE A 410 8.53 -22.10 19.84
N ALA A 411 9.62 -22.45 19.15
CA ALA A 411 10.54 -23.50 19.57
C ALA A 411 11.25 -23.18 20.90
N ALA A 412 11.49 -21.90 21.18
CA ALA A 412 12.02 -21.44 22.47
C ALA A 412 10.99 -21.46 23.60
N GLY A 413 9.71 -21.71 23.31
CA GLY A 413 8.64 -21.75 24.31
C GLY A 413 8.29 -20.39 24.91
N VAL A 414 8.45 -19.31 24.14
CA VAL A 414 8.21 -17.92 24.61
C VAL A 414 7.19 -17.17 23.75
N SER A 415 6.38 -17.88 22.97
CA SER A 415 5.38 -17.28 22.06
C SER A 415 4.22 -16.58 22.77
N ASP A 416 3.97 -16.92 24.04
CA ASP A 416 2.99 -16.30 24.92
C ASP A 416 3.56 -15.08 25.68
N GLN A 417 4.87 -14.83 25.57
CA GLN A 417 5.53 -13.69 26.19
C GLN A 417 5.50 -12.46 25.29
N ARG A 418 5.70 -11.29 25.91
CA ARG A 418 5.99 -10.08 25.16
C ARG A 418 7.32 -10.27 24.42
N ILE A 419 7.38 -9.96 23.13
CA ILE A 419 8.61 -10.05 22.34
C ILE A 419 9.23 -8.66 22.18
N VAL A 420 10.54 -8.56 22.38
CA VAL A 420 11.35 -7.39 22.00
C VAL A 420 12.44 -7.81 21.03
N THR A 421 12.83 -6.94 20.11
CA THR A 421 13.85 -7.24 19.11
C THR A 421 15.08 -6.38 19.32
N TRP A 422 16.27 -6.92 19.11
CA TRP A 422 17.51 -6.15 19.12
C TRP A 422 18.48 -6.65 18.05
N PHE A 423 19.06 -5.72 17.29
CA PHE A 423 20.04 -6.05 16.27
C PHE A 423 20.97 -4.87 16.02
N ASN A 424 22.07 -5.13 15.32
CA ASN A 424 22.95 -4.09 14.80
C ASN A 424 22.68 -3.87 13.32
N ARG A 425 22.08 -2.72 13.01
CA ARG A 425 21.75 -2.33 11.64
C ARG A 425 23.00 -2.16 10.78
N GLU A 426 24.07 -1.57 11.31
CA GLU A 426 25.31 -1.36 10.56
C GLU A 426 26.02 -2.68 10.21
N SER A 427 26.01 -3.65 11.13
CA SER A 427 26.55 -4.99 10.88
C SER A 427 25.73 -5.72 9.82
N ALA A 428 24.39 -5.65 9.91
CA ALA A 428 23.51 -6.16 8.87
C ALA A 428 23.84 -5.51 7.52
N GLU A 429 23.91 -4.18 7.45
CA GLU A 429 24.24 -3.42 6.24
C GLU A 429 25.58 -3.83 5.60
N ARG A 430 26.64 -4.00 6.41
CA ARG A 430 27.97 -4.40 5.92
C ARG A 430 28.00 -5.81 5.35
N ALA A 431 27.30 -6.73 6.01
CA ALA A 431 27.17 -8.12 5.54
C ALA A 431 26.39 -8.22 4.23
N THR A 432 25.51 -7.26 4.00
CA THR A 432 24.62 -7.20 2.84
C THR A 432 25.23 -6.55 1.58
N SER A 433 26.56 -6.57 1.46
CA SER A 433 27.27 -6.07 0.26
C SER A 433 27.04 -6.90 -1.01
N SER A 434 26.38 -8.07 -0.92
CA SER A 434 25.84 -8.76 -2.09
C SER A 434 24.60 -8.01 -2.62
N ARG A 435 24.46 -7.87 -3.95
CA ARG A 435 23.26 -7.26 -4.58
C ARG A 435 21.92 -7.88 -4.15
N ALA A 436 21.97 -9.04 -3.48
CA ALA A 436 20.84 -9.83 -3.01
C ALA A 436 20.25 -9.40 -1.65
N VAL A 437 20.79 -8.38 -0.97
CA VAL A 437 20.19 -7.81 0.26
C VAL A 437 20.32 -6.27 0.32
N SER A 438 19.65 -5.52 -0.55
CA SER A 438 19.88 -4.06 -0.61
C SER A 438 19.40 -3.32 0.64
N SER A 439 20.22 -2.37 1.10
CA SER A 439 19.79 -1.32 2.02
C SER A 439 18.95 -0.28 1.25
N TYR A 440 17.73 0.02 1.72
CA TYR A 440 16.94 1.13 1.20
C TYR A 440 17.21 2.41 1.99
N ARG A 441 17.34 3.54 1.30
CA ARG A 441 17.57 4.85 1.90
C ARG A 441 16.26 5.63 1.97
N LEU A 442 15.91 6.06 3.17
CA LEU A 442 14.82 6.99 3.44
C LEU A 442 15.38 8.30 3.97
N TYR A 443 14.93 9.40 3.40
CA TYR A 443 15.28 10.73 3.89
C TYR A 443 14.25 11.16 4.95
N PHE A 444 14.73 11.55 6.13
CA PHE A 444 13.91 11.96 7.27
C PHE A 444 14.61 13.09 8.02
N ALA A 445 13.92 14.21 8.19
CA ALA A 445 14.37 15.38 8.96
C ALA A 445 15.81 15.84 8.66
N GLY A 446 16.23 15.85 7.39
CA GLY A 446 17.60 16.23 7.03
C GLY A 446 18.60 15.07 6.97
N THR A 447 18.21 13.89 7.47
CA THR A 447 19.08 12.71 7.64
C THR A 447 18.65 11.58 6.71
N THR A 448 19.60 10.86 6.12
CA THR A 448 19.29 9.64 5.37
C THR A 448 19.40 8.43 6.27
N TYR A 449 18.27 7.82 6.59
CA TYR A 449 18.20 6.53 7.27
C TYR A 449 18.32 5.43 6.24
N LYS A 450 19.04 4.38 6.61
CA LYS A 450 19.10 3.16 5.83
C LYS A 450 18.28 2.10 6.54
N PHE A 451 17.61 1.27 5.75
CA PHE A 451 16.81 0.16 6.22
C PHE A 451 17.25 -1.09 5.46
N SER A 452 17.34 -2.19 6.18
CA SER A 452 17.78 -3.50 5.71
C SER A 452 16.63 -4.50 5.78
N LEU A 453 16.88 -5.73 5.33
CA LEU A 453 15.94 -6.84 5.53
C LEU A 453 15.65 -7.11 7.02
N PHE A 454 16.62 -6.84 7.92
CA PHE A 454 16.43 -7.00 9.36
C PHE A 454 15.39 -6.03 9.90
N ASP A 455 15.37 -4.80 9.39
CA ASP A 455 14.34 -3.81 9.72
C ASP A 455 12.95 -4.29 9.29
N GLY A 456 12.82 -4.87 8.09
CA GLY A 456 11.56 -5.46 7.63
C GLY A 456 11.11 -6.69 8.44
N ALA A 457 12.04 -7.56 8.83
CA ALA A 457 11.72 -8.74 9.61
C ALA A 457 11.40 -8.40 11.08
N THR A 458 12.13 -7.49 11.70
CA THR A 458 11.80 -7.00 13.04
C THR A 458 10.50 -6.20 13.04
N ALA A 459 10.16 -5.51 11.95
CA ALA A 459 8.85 -4.88 11.81
C ALA A 459 7.70 -5.89 11.86
N SER A 460 7.90 -7.13 11.41
CA SER A 460 6.92 -8.23 11.60
C SER A 460 6.74 -8.67 13.05
N MET A 461 7.63 -8.22 13.94
CA MET A 461 7.54 -8.34 15.38
C MET A 461 7.20 -7.00 16.05
N GLY A 462 6.74 -5.99 15.29
CA GLY A 462 6.31 -4.70 15.82
C GLY A 462 7.46 -3.78 16.25
N TRP A 463 8.57 -3.76 15.51
CA TRP A 463 9.81 -3.03 15.86
C TRP A 463 9.65 -1.58 16.40
N ASP A 464 8.60 -0.86 16.02
CA ASP A 464 8.29 0.51 16.45
C ASP A 464 7.91 0.55 17.94
N LEU A 465 7.39 -0.58 18.43
CA LEU A 465 6.97 -0.80 19.81
C LEU A 465 7.89 -1.79 20.54
N THR A 466 8.64 -2.62 19.80
CA THR A 466 9.38 -3.76 20.35
C THR A 466 10.90 -3.65 20.24
N SER A 467 11.46 -2.66 19.55
CA SER A 467 12.91 -2.53 19.41
C SER A 467 13.58 -2.02 20.70
N LEU A 468 14.65 -2.71 21.13
CA LEU A 468 15.55 -2.25 22.19
C LEU A 468 16.58 -1.22 21.69
N GLY A 469 16.68 -1.05 20.37
CA GLY A 469 17.65 -0.20 19.68
C GLY A 469 18.12 -0.83 18.38
N PHE A 470 18.91 -0.09 17.61
CA PHE A 470 19.46 -0.56 16.33
C PHE A 470 20.99 -0.63 16.30
N GLU A 471 21.63 -0.36 17.44
CA GLU A 471 23.08 -0.31 17.62
C GLU A 471 23.60 -1.33 18.64
N MET A 472 23.23 -2.60 18.50
CA MET A 472 23.76 -3.66 19.38
C MET A 472 25.30 -3.74 19.32
N PRO A 473 26.02 -3.92 20.45
CA PRO A 473 25.53 -4.23 21.80
C PRO A 473 25.29 -3.01 22.69
N LYS A 474 25.27 -1.78 22.15
CA LYS A 474 25.06 -0.58 22.97
C LYS A 474 23.56 -0.38 23.22
N PRO A 475 23.10 -0.46 24.47
CA PRO A 475 21.71 -0.18 24.76
C PRO A 475 21.43 1.33 24.61
N GLU A 476 20.38 1.68 23.89
CA GLU A 476 19.95 3.07 23.74
C GLU A 476 18.97 3.47 24.86
N GLY A 477 18.60 4.76 24.94
CA GLY A 477 17.54 5.22 25.84
C GLY A 477 16.18 4.52 25.62
N ALA A 478 15.99 3.87 24.47
CA ALA A 478 14.86 2.99 24.19
C ALA A 478 14.86 1.73 25.08
N LEU A 479 16.03 1.12 25.36
CA LEU A 479 16.14 -0.03 26.25
C LEU A 479 15.50 0.30 27.60
N TYR A 480 15.94 1.37 28.27
CA TYR A 480 15.46 1.70 29.62
C TYR A 480 13.96 2.01 29.68
N ARG A 481 13.38 2.57 28.61
CA ARG A 481 11.91 2.73 28.49
C ARG A 481 11.19 1.39 28.38
N GLN A 482 11.75 0.44 27.64
CA GLN A 482 11.22 -0.93 27.52
C GLN A 482 11.42 -1.71 28.82
N LEU A 483 12.58 -1.59 29.49
CA LEU A 483 12.90 -2.20 30.78
C LEU A 483 11.90 -1.80 31.87
N ALA A 484 11.49 -0.53 31.91
CA ALA A 484 10.47 -0.05 32.84
C ALA A 484 9.10 -0.75 32.63
N MET A 485 8.81 -1.24 31.42
CA MET A 485 7.61 -2.00 31.11
C MET A 485 7.76 -3.51 31.40
N LEU A 486 8.98 -4.05 31.45
CA LEU A 486 9.26 -5.45 31.79
C LEU A 486 8.77 -5.85 33.19
N ALA A 487 8.70 -4.90 34.11
CA ALA A 487 8.25 -5.17 35.48
C ALA A 487 6.80 -5.69 35.56
N LYS A 488 6.01 -5.58 34.48
CA LYS A 488 4.59 -5.96 34.47
C LYS A 488 4.30 -7.32 33.83
N ARG A 489 5.17 -7.85 32.95
CA ARG A 489 4.95 -9.12 32.21
C ARG A 489 6.25 -9.81 31.82
N PRO A 490 6.27 -11.17 31.74
CA PRO A 490 7.38 -11.91 31.14
C PRO A 490 7.66 -11.41 29.72
N THR A 491 8.94 -11.27 29.39
CA THR A 491 9.36 -10.75 28.08
C THR A 491 10.55 -11.56 27.57
N ALA A 492 10.52 -11.92 26.29
CA ALA A 492 11.66 -12.48 25.59
C ALA A 492 12.27 -11.45 24.64
N ALA A 493 13.60 -11.40 24.57
CA ALA A 493 14.32 -10.65 23.56
C ALA A 493 14.82 -11.59 22.45
N VAL A 494 14.55 -11.20 21.21
CA VAL A 494 15.05 -11.82 19.99
C VAL A 494 16.21 -10.98 19.48
N LEU A 495 17.41 -11.54 19.55
CA LEU A 495 18.65 -10.93 19.09
C LEU A 495 18.96 -11.47 17.69
N LEU A 496 19.13 -10.58 16.72
CA LEU A 496 19.47 -10.93 15.34
C LEU A 496 20.86 -10.39 14.99
N CYS A 497 21.76 -11.27 14.53
CA CYS A 497 23.15 -10.93 14.30
C CYS A 497 23.70 -11.61 13.06
N ILE A 498 24.61 -10.92 12.37
CA ILE A 498 25.38 -11.57 11.30
C ILE A 498 26.50 -12.43 11.89
N ASP A 499 27.04 -12.04 13.04
CA ASP A 499 28.09 -12.77 13.74
C ASP A 499 27.55 -13.28 15.08
N ALA A 500 27.74 -14.57 15.35
CA ALA A 500 27.39 -15.19 16.63
C ALA A 500 28.05 -14.48 17.83
N ALA A 501 29.28 -13.97 17.67
CA ALA A 501 29.98 -13.25 18.72
C ALA A 501 29.28 -11.91 19.06
N GLU A 502 28.64 -11.29 18.07
CA GLU A 502 27.84 -10.09 18.26
C GLU A 502 26.60 -10.37 19.13
N CYS A 503 25.87 -11.45 18.82
CA CYS A 503 24.71 -11.89 19.61
C CYS A 503 25.10 -12.23 21.05
N ARG A 504 26.23 -12.93 21.24
CA ARG A 504 26.75 -13.24 22.58
C ARG A 504 27.09 -11.98 23.37
N ARG A 505 27.70 -10.97 22.73
CA ARG A 505 27.97 -9.67 23.38
C ARG A 505 26.67 -8.94 23.74
N GLY A 506 25.67 -8.95 22.87
CA GLY A 506 24.35 -8.39 23.17
C GLY A 506 23.68 -9.09 24.36
N ALA A 507 23.62 -10.42 24.33
CA ALA A 507 23.05 -11.22 25.44
C ALA A 507 23.78 -10.97 26.76
N LEU A 508 25.13 -10.92 26.73
CA LEU A 508 25.94 -10.59 27.90
C LEU A 508 25.63 -9.17 28.42
N GLN A 509 25.50 -8.19 27.54
CA GLN A 509 25.17 -6.83 27.94
C GLN A 509 23.81 -6.74 28.65
N LEU A 510 22.81 -7.49 28.19
CA LEU A 510 21.51 -7.57 28.86
C LEU A 510 21.61 -8.34 30.19
N ALA A 511 22.46 -9.37 30.28
CA ALA A 511 22.70 -10.09 31.52
C ALA A 511 23.45 -9.25 32.57
N LEU A 512 24.24 -8.27 32.14
CA LEU A 512 24.93 -7.31 33.02
C LEU A 512 24.00 -6.23 33.57
N GLU A 513 22.80 -6.05 33.01
CA GLU A 513 21.81 -5.10 33.50
C GLU A 513 21.31 -5.53 34.90
N PRO A 514 21.60 -4.78 35.98
CA PRO A 514 21.36 -5.22 37.35
C PRO A 514 19.87 -5.48 37.66
N SER A 515 18.99 -4.82 36.92
CA SER A 515 17.53 -4.93 37.07
C SER A 515 16.95 -6.20 36.44
N LEU A 516 17.74 -7.01 35.74
CA LEU A 516 17.26 -8.17 35.00
C LEU A 516 17.85 -9.51 35.50
N ILE A 517 17.06 -10.54 35.27
CA ILE A 517 17.47 -11.95 35.24
C ILE A 517 17.31 -12.37 33.78
N VAL A 518 18.41 -12.81 33.17
CA VAL A 518 18.45 -13.18 31.75
C VAL A 518 18.76 -14.67 31.65
N SER A 519 17.96 -15.40 30.87
CA SER A 519 18.17 -16.82 30.58
C SER A 519 18.14 -17.04 29.08
N GLU A 520 19.22 -17.58 28.52
CA GLU A 520 19.23 -17.99 27.10
C GLU A 520 18.32 -19.21 26.92
N ARG A 521 17.35 -19.09 26.02
CA ARG A 521 16.36 -20.15 25.71
C ARG A 521 16.70 -20.90 24.45
N LEU A 522 17.17 -20.19 23.41
CA LEU A 522 17.49 -20.78 22.12
C LEU A 522 18.60 -20.01 21.44
N THR A 523 19.59 -20.73 20.91
CA THR A 523 20.55 -20.21 19.94
C THR A 523 20.45 -21.03 18.66
N THR A 524 20.14 -20.39 17.55
CA THR A 524 19.98 -21.04 16.25
C THR A 524 20.54 -20.20 15.11
N ARG A 525 20.53 -20.77 13.91
CA ARG A 525 20.94 -20.11 12.67
C ARG A 525 19.76 -20.14 11.72
N ILE A 526 19.49 -19.01 11.08
CA ILE A 526 18.52 -18.89 10.00
C ILE A 526 19.29 -18.89 8.69
N GLU A 527 19.02 -19.91 7.89
CA GLU A 527 19.56 -20.06 6.54
C GLU A 527 18.43 -19.87 5.53
N ILE A 528 18.56 -18.85 4.70
CA ILE A 528 17.65 -18.55 3.60
C ILE A 528 18.55 -18.41 2.36
N PRO A 529 18.21 -19.07 1.24
CA PRO A 529 18.97 -18.93 0.01
C PRO A 529 19.19 -17.46 -0.35
N ASP A 530 20.40 -17.14 -0.81
CA ASP A 530 20.83 -15.80 -1.22
C ASP A 530 20.98 -14.76 -0.08
N LEU A 531 20.76 -15.14 1.18
CA LEU A 531 21.01 -14.29 2.35
C LEU A 531 22.26 -14.75 3.11
N PRO A 532 22.99 -13.83 3.79
CA PRO A 532 23.99 -14.22 4.76
C PRO A 532 23.32 -15.05 5.87
N ILE A 533 24.06 -16.01 6.43
CA ILE A 533 23.60 -16.76 7.59
C ILE A 533 23.34 -15.77 8.72
N VAL A 534 22.12 -15.80 9.27
CA VAL A 534 21.75 -14.97 10.40
C VAL A 534 21.76 -15.81 11.66
N HIS A 535 22.49 -15.37 12.67
CA HIS A 535 22.42 -15.93 14.01
C HIS A 535 21.26 -15.31 14.77
N LEU A 536 20.47 -16.17 15.41
CA LEU A 536 19.34 -15.79 16.23
C LEU A 536 19.54 -16.33 17.64
N VAL A 537 19.45 -15.45 18.63
CA VAL A 537 19.47 -15.81 20.05
C VAL A 537 18.19 -15.30 20.70
N ILE A 538 17.48 -16.19 21.37
CA ILE A 538 16.31 -15.86 22.18
C ILE A 538 16.70 -15.95 23.63
N ILE A 539 16.53 -14.84 24.33
CA ILE A 539 16.73 -14.76 25.77
C ILE A 539 15.40 -14.40 26.44
N GLU A 540 15.10 -15.07 27.54
CA GLU A 540 14.03 -14.65 28.43
C GLU A 540 14.58 -13.63 29.43
N MET A 541 13.79 -12.59 29.69
CA MET A 541 14.12 -11.52 30.62
C MET A 541 13.02 -11.40 31.67
N ALA A 542 13.42 -11.50 32.94
CA ALA A 542 12.56 -11.26 34.08
C ALA A 542 13.10 -10.10 34.92
N SER A 543 12.22 -9.32 35.53
CA SER A 543 12.64 -8.29 36.49
C SER A 543 13.22 -8.94 37.73
N ARG A 544 14.38 -8.45 38.18
CA ARG A 544 14.92 -8.88 39.47
C ARG A 544 14.02 -8.32 40.58
N PRO A 545 13.58 -9.13 41.56
CA PRO A 545 12.81 -8.62 42.68
C PRO A 545 13.58 -7.49 43.36
N ARG A 546 12.98 -6.31 43.50
CA ARG A 546 13.60 -5.27 44.33
C ARG A 546 13.66 -5.82 45.76
N PRO A 547 14.83 -5.74 46.44
CA PRO A 547 14.89 -6.09 47.85
C PRO A 547 13.81 -5.27 48.58
N ALA A 548 12.97 -5.95 49.35
CA ALA A 548 11.90 -5.29 50.09
C ALA A 548 12.52 -4.16 50.90
N THR A 549 12.19 -2.92 50.56
CA THR A 549 12.58 -1.77 51.38
C THR A 549 11.97 -2.02 52.74
N ARG A 550 12.81 -2.31 53.74
CA ARG A 550 12.34 -2.48 55.11
C ARG A 550 11.48 -1.25 55.45
N PRO A 551 10.23 -1.43 55.90
CA PRO A 551 9.43 -0.30 56.35
C PRO A 551 10.22 0.40 57.46
N SER A 552 10.48 1.68 57.25
CA SER A 552 11.16 2.57 58.19
C SER A 552 10.27 2.89 59.38
#